data_AF-A0AB39W3S0-F1
#
_entry.id   AF-A0AB39W3S0-F1
#
_cell.length_a   1.000
_cell.length_b   1.000
_cell.length_c   1.000
_cell.angle_alpha   90.00
_cell.angle_beta   90.00
_cell.angle_gamma   90.00
#
_symmetry.space_group_name_H-M   'P 1'
#
loop_
_entity.id
_entity.type
_entity.pdbx_description
1 polymer ?
#
loop_
_entity_poly.entity_id
_entity_poly.type
_entity_poly.pdbx_seq_one_letter_code
_entity_poly.pdbx_strand_id
1 'polypeptide(L)'
;MILELTKKNLQNAGYTEEEINRLYNAKEDCTLDTLQLSKYVFVSKSENKFYTGIDFWRVIYFKDGKAKFPFRCPDLFNDFYEIILNTFLEQQKKELSIHFDLTFQTKKFILNEIKRNEEIIKEHKDYIELYNKRQWIGRVRVINILETYIQFLDNKSFINSQSKQPEAVEPIEIKYQYTHIFKGKSFEIWQRMFDEFKITKSSRTDIDFMFQIMKYDNLIYDNIGLIDIQNWINETYQMTVEKVKYTNPNSKSNLKRLSTYNLINIK
;
A
#
# COMPACT_ATOMS: atom_id res chain seq x y z
N MET A 1 -8.64 -21.05 -14.86
CA MET A 1 -8.12 -22.34 -15.34
C MET A 1 -7.51 -22.12 -16.71
N ILE A 2 -6.41 -22.80 -17.00
CA ILE A 2 -5.72 -22.79 -18.29
C ILE A 2 -5.80 -24.20 -18.87
N LEU A 3 -6.27 -24.34 -20.09
CA LEU A 3 -6.44 -25.64 -20.76
C LEU A 3 -5.92 -25.57 -22.20
N GLU A 4 -5.46 -26.72 -22.71
CA GLU A 4 -5.16 -26.89 -24.14
C GLU A 4 -6.41 -26.62 -24.99
N LEU A 5 -6.21 -25.90 -26.10
CA LEU A 5 -7.26 -25.54 -27.04
C LEU A 5 -7.68 -26.77 -27.87
N THR A 6 -8.63 -27.53 -27.33
CA THR A 6 -9.27 -28.63 -28.03
C THR A 6 -10.79 -28.50 -27.96
N LYS A 7 -11.50 -28.98 -28.98
CA LYS A 7 -12.97 -29.01 -28.97
C LYS A 7 -13.51 -29.76 -27.74
N LYS A 8 -12.86 -30.87 -27.35
CA LYS A 8 -13.20 -31.65 -26.16
C LYS A 8 -13.08 -30.83 -24.86
N ASN A 9 -11.98 -30.09 -24.70
CA ASN A 9 -11.78 -29.27 -23.49
C ASN A 9 -12.78 -28.11 -23.42
N LEU A 10 -13.10 -27.48 -24.56
CA LEU A 10 -14.13 -26.45 -24.62
C LEU A 10 -15.52 -27.02 -24.31
N GLN A 11 -15.85 -28.21 -24.84
CA GLN A 11 -17.09 -28.89 -24.52
C GLN A 11 -17.18 -29.25 -23.04
N ASN A 12 -16.09 -29.75 -22.43
CA ASN A 12 -16.01 -30.04 -21.01
C ASN A 12 -16.15 -28.77 -20.14
N ALA A 13 -15.72 -27.61 -20.63
CA ALA A 13 -15.93 -26.31 -19.99
C ALA A 13 -17.36 -25.76 -20.20
N GLY A 14 -18.21 -26.50 -20.93
CA GLY A 14 -19.62 -26.21 -21.13
C GLY A 14 -19.89 -25.12 -22.17
N TYR A 15 -19.03 -24.97 -23.18
CA TYR A 15 -19.30 -24.10 -24.33
C TYR A 15 -20.22 -24.81 -25.34
N THR A 16 -21.09 -24.06 -25.99
CA THR A 16 -21.97 -24.58 -27.05
C THR A 16 -21.18 -24.92 -28.31
N GLU A 17 -21.75 -25.73 -29.20
CA GLU A 17 -21.08 -26.08 -30.46
C GLU A 17 -20.76 -24.85 -31.32
N GLU A 18 -21.64 -23.84 -31.34
CA GLU A 18 -21.41 -22.57 -32.01
C GLU A 18 -20.23 -21.80 -31.40
N GLU A 19 -20.18 -21.68 -30.08
CA GLU A 19 -19.07 -21.03 -29.36
C GLU A 19 -17.75 -21.78 -29.60
N ILE A 20 -17.77 -23.12 -29.52
CA ILE A 20 -16.61 -23.96 -29.80
C ILE A 20 -16.10 -23.71 -31.21
N ASN A 21 -16.97 -23.72 -32.21
CA ASN A 21 -16.57 -23.51 -33.59
C ASN A 21 -16.00 -22.10 -33.79
N ARG A 22 -16.57 -21.08 -33.14
CA ARG A 22 -16.03 -19.71 -33.18
C ARG A 22 -14.64 -19.61 -32.53
N LEU A 23 -14.47 -20.15 -31.33
CA LEU A 23 -13.22 -20.10 -30.56
C LEU A 23 -12.12 -20.94 -31.21
N TYR A 24 -12.45 -22.18 -31.61
CA TYR A 24 -11.51 -23.12 -32.18
C TYR A 24 -11.04 -22.70 -33.58
N ASN A 25 -11.92 -22.13 -34.41
CA ASN A 25 -11.58 -21.70 -35.77
C ASN A 25 -11.11 -20.23 -35.86
N ALA A 26 -11.03 -19.49 -34.75
CA ALA A 26 -10.47 -18.14 -34.76
C ALA A 26 -9.03 -18.16 -35.32
N LYS A 27 -8.69 -17.17 -36.15
CA LYS A 27 -7.38 -17.05 -36.80
C LYS A 27 -6.31 -16.42 -35.89
N GLU A 28 -6.76 -15.62 -34.93
CA GLU A 28 -5.92 -14.86 -34.01
C GLU A 28 -6.44 -15.04 -32.58
N ASP A 29 -5.67 -14.54 -31.62
CA ASP A 29 -6.09 -14.44 -30.23
C ASP A 29 -7.43 -13.74 -30.12
N CYS A 30 -8.36 -14.32 -29.38
CA CYS A 30 -9.70 -13.78 -29.29
C CYS A 30 -10.29 -13.93 -27.90
N THR A 31 -11.16 -12.99 -27.56
CA THR A 31 -11.99 -13.05 -26.36
C THR A 31 -13.43 -13.35 -26.76
N LEU A 32 -14.08 -14.22 -26.01
CA LEU A 32 -15.53 -14.34 -26.05
C LEU A 32 -16.07 -13.92 -24.69
N ASP A 33 -16.91 -12.88 -24.73
CA ASP A 33 -17.65 -12.35 -23.58
C ASP A 33 -19.13 -12.65 -23.83
N THR A 34 -19.63 -13.73 -23.22
CA THR A 34 -21.06 -14.03 -23.24
C THR A 34 -21.71 -13.57 -21.94
N LEU A 35 -22.31 -12.37 -22.02
CA LEU A 35 -23.07 -11.75 -20.91
C LEU A 35 -24.15 -12.69 -20.33
N GLN A 36 -24.69 -13.61 -21.14
CA GLN A 36 -25.74 -14.54 -20.72
C GLN A 36 -25.28 -15.59 -19.70
N LEU A 37 -23.98 -15.93 -19.64
CA LEU A 37 -23.49 -17.01 -18.77
C LEU A 37 -22.37 -16.57 -17.81
N SER A 38 -21.98 -15.29 -17.82
CA SER A 38 -20.78 -14.81 -17.11
C SER A 38 -19.53 -15.63 -17.44
N LYS A 39 -19.50 -16.24 -18.63
CA LYS A 39 -18.40 -17.07 -19.10
C LYS A 39 -17.47 -16.21 -19.92
N TYR A 40 -16.36 -15.86 -19.30
CA TYR A 40 -15.27 -15.17 -19.97
C TYR A 40 -14.22 -16.18 -20.41
N VAL A 41 -13.85 -16.12 -21.68
CA VAL A 41 -12.76 -16.94 -22.23
C VAL A 41 -11.85 -16.12 -23.13
N PHE A 42 -10.57 -16.38 -22.99
CA PHE A 42 -9.54 -15.88 -23.88
C PHE A 42 -8.87 -17.09 -24.52
N VAL A 43 -8.78 -17.08 -25.84
CA VAL A 43 -8.06 -18.11 -26.60
C VAL A 43 -6.77 -17.50 -27.09
N SER A 44 -5.65 -18.11 -26.73
CA SER A 44 -4.35 -17.82 -27.32
C SER A 44 -4.09 -18.83 -28.43
N LYS A 45 -3.92 -18.34 -29.66
CA LYS A 45 -3.59 -19.17 -30.82
C LYS A 45 -2.12 -19.52 -30.87
N SER A 46 -1.26 -18.58 -30.51
CA SER A 46 0.19 -18.80 -30.44
C SER A 46 0.56 -19.87 -29.42
N GLU A 47 -0.17 -19.94 -28.30
CA GLU A 47 0.08 -20.91 -27.24
C GLU A 47 -0.78 -22.18 -27.33
N ASN A 48 -1.72 -22.22 -28.28
CA ASN A 48 -2.73 -23.26 -28.42
C ASN A 48 -3.49 -23.54 -27.10
N LYS A 49 -3.88 -22.49 -26.38
CA LYS A 49 -4.53 -22.57 -25.06
C LYS A 49 -5.77 -21.71 -24.97
N PHE A 50 -6.64 -22.03 -24.02
CA PHE A 50 -7.69 -21.13 -23.58
C PHE A 50 -7.72 -20.95 -22.07
N TYR A 51 -8.18 -19.77 -21.68
CA TYR A 51 -8.09 -19.22 -20.34
C TYR A 51 -9.49 -18.87 -19.86
N THR A 52 -9.85 -19.33 -18.66
CA THR A 52 -11.15 -19.05 -18.04
C THR A 52 -11.00 -18.62 -16.58
N GLY A 53 -12.03 -18.02 -16.00
CA GLY A 53 -12.04 -17.60 -14.60
C GLY A 53 -10.96 -16.56 -14.30
N ILE A 54 -10.21 -16.75 -13.20
CA ILE A 54 -9.14 -15.81 -12.82
C ILE A 54 -8.03 -15.69 -13.87
N ASP A 55 -7.70 -16.79 -14.56
CA ASP A 55 -6.63 -16.79 -15.56
C ASP A 55 -7.01 -16.05 -16.84
N PHE A 56 -8.31 -16.01 -17.17
CA PHE A 56 -8.80 -15.10 -18.20
C PHE A 56 -8.47 -13.65 -17.83
N TRP A 57 -8.82 -13.24 -16.61
CA TRP A 57 -8.60 -11.87 -16.15
C TRP A 57 -7.11 -11.53 -16.06
N ARG A 58 -6.24 -12.48 -15.70
CA ARG A 58 -4.78 -12.28 -15.73
C ARG A 58 -4.31 -11.89 -17.12
N VAL A 59 -4.74 -12.60 -18.15
CA VAL A 59 -4.36 -12.26 -19.53
C VAL A 59 -4.88 -10.88 -19.93
N ILE A 60 -6.12 -10.54 -19.55
CA ILE A 60 -6.70 -9.23 -19.89
C ILE A 60 -5.99 -8.07 -19.19
N TYR A 61 -5.64 -8.24 -17.91
CA TYR A 61 -5.06 -7.18 -17.10
C TYR A 61 -3.54 -7.05 -17.21
N PHE A 62 -2.83 -8.12 -17.58
CA PHE A 62 -1.36 -8.17 -17.56
C PHE A 62 -0.73 -8.44 -18.95
N LYS A 63 -1.46 -8.19 -20.03
CA LYS A 63 -0.98 -8.42 -21.41
C LYS A 63 0.23 -7.53 -21.76
N ASP A 64 1.18 -8.09 -22.50
CA ASP A 64 2.29 -7.37 -23.13
C ASP A 64 3.16 -6.56 -22.14
N GLY A 65 3.35 -7.10 -20.94
CA GLY A 65 4.14 -6.45 -19.88
C GLY A 65 3.49 -5.19 -19.29
N LYS A 66 2.22 -4.91 -19.61
CA LYS A 66 1.47 -3.78 -19.07
C LYS A 66 0.51 -4.28 -18.00
N ALA A 67 0.55 -3.67 -16.83
CA ALA A 67 -0.43 -3.91 -15.77
C ALA A 67 -1.54 -2.88 -15.80
N LYS A 68 -2.80 -3.34 -15.89
CA LYS A 68 -4.01 -2.53 -15.75
C LYS A 68 -4.69 -2.87 -14.44
N PHE A 69 -5.30 -1.87 -13.82
CA PHE A 69 -6.01 -2.04 -12.55
C PHE A 69 -7.21 -2.99 -12.70
N PRO A 70 -7.33 -4.04 -11.85
CA PRO A 70 -8.26 -5.15 -12.09
C PRO A 70 -9.69 -4.88 -11.58
N PHE A 71 -10.36 -3.85 -12.11
CA PHE A 71 -11.72 -3.45 -11.71
C PHE A 71 -12.80 -4.57 -11.77
N ARG A 72 -12.58 -5.63 -12.54
CA ARG A 72 -13.54 -6.75 -12.67
C ARG A 72 -13.11 -8.01 -11.93
N CYS A 73 -11.90 -8.05 -11.36
CA CYS A 73 -11.38 -9.23 -10.67
C CYS A 73 -10.43 -8.82 -9.52
N PRO A 74 -10.98 -8.40 -8.36
CA PRO A 74 -10.19 -8.00 -7.18
C PRO A 74 -9.20 -9.06 -6.68
N ASP A 75 -9.45 -10.34 -6.96
CA ASP A 75 -8.52 -11.44 -6.67
C ASP A 75 -7.13 -11.25 -7.30
N LEU A 76 -7.03 -10.39 -8.31
CA LEU A 76 -5.77 -10.02 -8.97
C LEU A 76 -5.07 -8.80 -8.35
N PHE A 77 -5.54 -8.26 -7.23
CA PHE A 77 -4.87 -7.14 -6.56
C PHE A 77 -3.43 -7.47 -6.18
N ASN A 78 -3.14 -8.68 -5.72
CA ASN A 78 -1.78 -9.07 -5.38
C ASN A 78 -0.87 -9.10 -6.61
N ASP A 79 -1.30 -9.77 -7.69
CA ASP A 79 -0.57 -9.84 -8.96
C ASP A 79 -0.33 -8.42 -9.53
N PHE A 80 -1.37 -7.58 -9.51
CA PHE A 80 -1.29 -6.19 -9.94
C PHE A 80 -0.25 -5.41 -9.12
N TYR A 81 -0.35 -5.47 -7.79
CA TYR A 81 0.54 -4.81 -6.84
C TYR A 81 2.01 -5.21 -7.03
N GLU A 82 2.28 -6.51 -7.15
CA GLU A 82 3.65 -6.99 -7.33
C GLU A 82 4.28 -6.47 -8.63
N ILE A 83 3.52 -6.47 -9.74
CA ILE A 83 4.02 -5.99 -11.03
C ILE A 83 4.35 -4.49 -10.97
N ILE A 84 3.42 -3.67 -10.47
CA ILE A 84 3.62 -2.21 -10.43
C ILE A 84 4.68 -1.81 -9.41
N LEU A 85 4.76 -2.50 -8.26
CA LEU A 85 5.78 -2.25 -7.25
C LEU A 85 7.16 -2.59 -7.80
N ASN A 86 7.32 -3.76 -8.43
CA ASN A 86 8.61 -4.16 -9.02
C ASN A 86 9.05 -3.18 -10.10
N THR A 87 8.11 -2.74 -10.96
CA THR A 87 8.38 -1.73 -11.98
C THR A 87 8.87 -0.41 -11.34
N PHE A 88 8.18 0.05 -10.30
CA PHE A 88 8.56 1.25 -9.56
C PHE A 88 9.94 1.11 -8.89
N LEU A 89 10.19 -0.02 -8.21
CA LEU A 89 11.45 -0.27 -7.50
C LEU A 89 12.63 -0.36 -8.46
N GLU A 90 12.49 -1.01 -9.62
CA GLU A 90 13.52 -1.06 -10.65
C GLU A 90 13.86 0.33 -11.20
N GLN A 91 12.85 1.20 -11.35
CA GLN A 91 13.07 2.59 -11.73
C GLN A 91 13.81 3.36 -10.62
N GLN A 92 13.34 3.27 -9.36
CA GLN A 92 13.98 3.96 -8.24
C GLN A 92 15.40 3.48 -7.99
N LYS A 93 15.68 2.19 -8.19
CA LYS A 93 17.03 1.63 -8.08
C LYS A 93 18.00 2.22 -9.10
N LYS A 94 17.54 2.45 -10.33
CA LYS A 94 18.33 3.13 -11.38
C LYS A 94 18.56 4.61 -11.06
N GLU A 95 17.55 5.30 -10.54
CA GLU A 95 17.61 6.73 -10.23
C GLU A 95 18.45 7.04 -8.98
N LEU A 96 18.34 6.22 -7.93
CA LEU A 96 18.95 6.50 -6.63
C LEU A 96 20.28 5.79 -6.40
N SER A 97 20.57 4.72 -7.17
CA SER A 97 21.82 3.96 -7.09
C SER A 97 22.17 3.57 -5.64
N ILE A 98 23.28 4.05 -5.10
CA ILE A 98 23.75 3.77 -3.72
C ILE A 98 22.81 4.31 -2.61
N HIS A 99 21.91 5.23 -2.94
CA HIS A 99 20.92 5.79 -2.01
C HIS A 99 19.58 5.03 -2.03
N PHE A 100 19.49 3.93 -2.78
CA PHE A 100 18.29 3.12 -2.83
C PHE A 100 18.06 2.37 -1.51
N ASP A 101 16.98 2.71 -0.82
CA ASP A 101 16.47 1.96 0.33
C ASP A 101 15.15 1.28 -0.04
N LEU A 102 15.16 -0.05 -0.11
CA LEU A 102 14.00 -0.85 -0.53
C LEU A 102 12.78 -0.63 0.36
N THR A 103 13.00 -0.51 1.68
CA THR A 103 11.92 -0.37 2.67
C THR A 103 11.23 0.97 2.51
N PHE A 104 12.02 2.04 2.44
CA PHE A 104 11.55 3.40 2.24
C PHE A 104 10.83 3.55 0.90
N GLN A 105 11.39 3.03 -0.19
CA GLN A 105 10.75 3.11 -1.51
C GLN A 105 9.44 2.33 -1.56
N THR A 106 9.37 1.15 -0.91
CA THR A 106 8.12 0.38 -0.83
C THR A 106 7.05 1.13 -0.03
N LYS A 107 7.40 1.74 1.12
CA LYS A 107 6.48 2.58 1.90
C LYS A 107 5.99 3.78 1.11
N LYS A 108 6.91 4.49 0.44
CA LYS A 108 6.60 5.63 -0.43
C LYS A 108 5.65 5.23 -1.56
N PHE A 109 5.89 4.07 -2.18
CA PHE A 109 5.02 3.53 -3.23
C PHE A 109 3.59 3.32 -2.72
N ILE A 110 3.43 2.61 -1.60
CA ILE A 110 2.11 2.32 -1.01
C ILE A 110 1.36 3.61 -0.68
N LEU A 111 2.02 4.58 -0.03
CA LEU A 111 1.42 5.87 0.33
C LEU A 111 0.95 6.65 -0.91
N ASN A 112 1.76 6.66 -1.96
CA ASN A 112 1.41 7.33 -3.22
C ASN A 112 0.21 6.65 -3.90
N GLU A 113 0.17 5.32 -3.93
CA GLU A 113 -0.95 4.58 -4.49
C GLU A 113 -2.24 4.79 -3.70
N ILE A 114 -2.17 4.79 -2.35
CA ILE A 114 -3.34 5.10 -1.51
C ILE A 114 -3.86 6.51 -1.84
N LYS A 115 -2.99 7.52 -1.80
CA LYS A 115 -3.36 8.91 -2.08
C LYS A 115 -4.01 9.06 -3.46
N ARG A 116 -3.41 8.45 -4.49
CA ARG A 116 -3.96 8.47 -5.86
C ARG A 116 -5.36 7.86 -5.91
N ASN A 117 -5.60 6.74 -5.24
CA ASN A 117 -6.90 6.08 -5.23
C ASN A 117 -7.93 6.87 -4.40
N GLU A 118 -7.53 7.53 -3.30
CA GLU A 118 -8.39 8.44 -2.54
C GLU A 118 -8.84 9.65 -3.38
N GLU A 119 -7.96 10.23 -4.19
CA GLU A 119 -8.29 11.30 -5.13
C GLU A 119 -9.34 10.85 -6.16
N ILE A 120 -9.16 9.66 -6.76
CA ILE A 120 -10.13 9.09 -7.71
C ILE A 120 -11.48 8.82 -7.01
N ILE A 121 -11.47 8.24 -5.81
CA ILE A 121 -12.69 8.01 -5.03
C ILE A 121 -13.43 9.32 -4.78
N LYS A 122 -12.69 10.39 -4.40
CA LYS A 122 -13.26 11.71 -4.19
C LYS A 122 -13.92 12.25 -5.45
N GLU A 123 -13.26 12.20 -6.60
CA GLU A 123 -13.84 12.62 -7.88
C GLU A 123 -15.14 11.87 -8.21
N HIS A 124 -15.18 10.56 -7.94
CA HIS A 124 -16.40 9.77 -8.13
C HIS A 124 -17.52 10.15 -7.14
N LYS A 125 -17.19 10.44 -5.88
CA LYS A 125 -18.15 10.88 -4.85
C LYS A 125 -18.71 12.26 -5.17
N ASP A 126 -17.84 13.24 -5.47
CA ASP A 126 -18.21 14.61 -5.86
C ASP A 126 -19.14 14.58 -7.09
N TYR A 127 -18.85 13.74 -8.07
CA TYR A 127 -19.71 13.56 -9.24
C TYR A 127 -21.09 13.01 -8.87
N ILE A 128 -21.17 12.00 -8.00
CA ILE A 128 -22.47 11.42 -7.58
C ILE A 128 -23.31 12.48 -6.86
N GLU A 129 -22.69 13.29 -6.01
CA GLU A 129 -23.33 14.38 -5.27
C GLU A 129 -23.87 15.46 -6.21
N LEU A 130 -23.03 15.96 -7.14
CA LEU A 130 -23.40 17.01 -8.09
C LEU A 130 -24.59 16.65 -8.98
N TYR A 131 -24.66 15.38 -9.42
CA TYR A 131 -25.66 14.96 -10.40
C TYR A 131 -26.88 14.24 -9.80
N ASN A 132 -27.00 14.22 -8.46
CA ASN A 132 -28.15 13.80 -7.65
C ASN A 132 -29.09 12.78 -8.32
N LYS A 133 -28.56 11.61 -8.72
CA LYS A 133 -29.33 10.56 -9.40
C LYS A 133 -28.98 9.17 -8.88
N ARG A 134 -30.02 8.50 -8.38
CA ARG A 134 -30.08 7.18 -7.73
C ARG A 134 -29.55 5.97 -8.55
N GLN A 135 -28.76 6.14 -9.61
CA GLN A 135 -28.49 5.04 -10.55
C GLN A 135 -27.07 4.95 -11.12
N TRP A 136 -26.06 5.64 -10.57
CA TRP A 136 -24.67 5.48 -11.02
C TRP A 136 -23.99 4.25 -10.42
N ILE A 137 -24.60 3.07 -10.59
CA ILE A 137 -24.12 1.77 -10.10
C ILE A 137 -22.66 1.52 -10.51
N GLY A 138 -22.28 1.95 -11.72
CA GLY A 138 -20.90 1.85 -12.20
C GLY A 138 -19.89 2.64 -11.36
N ARG A 139 -20.22 3.88 -10.96
CA ARG A 139 -19.33 4.70 -10.12
C ARG A 139 -19.27 4.21 -8.68
N VAL A 140 -20.41 3.80 -8.12
CA VAL A 140 -20.45 3.16 -6.78
C VAL A 140 -19.60 1.89 -6.77
N ARG A 141 -19.69 1.07 -7.82
CA ARG A 141 -18.85 -0.12 -7.98
C ARG A 141 -17.36 0.24 -8.02
N VAL A 142 -16.99 1.27 -8.79
CA VAL A 142 -15.59 1.74 -8.83
C VAL A 142 -15.11 2.17 -7.45
N ILE A 143 -15.88 2.97 -6.72
CA ILE A 143 -15.56 3.41 -5.35
C ILE A 143 -15.30 2.19 -4.46
N ASN A 144 -16.22 1.22 -4.41
CA ASN A 144 -16.10 0.05 -3.54
C ASN A 144 -14.85 -0.78 -3.85
N ILE A 145 -14.50 -0.94 -5.13
CA ILE A 145 -13.30 -1.68 -5.56
C ILE A 145 -12.04 -0.93 -5.12
N LEU A 146 -12.00 0.39 -5.30
CA LEU A 146 -10.84 1.20 -4.90
C LEU A 146 -10.67 1.23 -3.38
N GLU A 147 -11.76 1.33 -2.62
CA GLU A 147 -11.73 1.24 -1.16
C GLU A 147 -11.22 -0.13 -0.70
N THR A 148 -11.63 -1.22 -1.37
CA THR A 148 -11.09 -2.57 -1.11
C THR A 148 -9.59 -2.67 -1.43
N TYR A 149 -9.13 -2.03 -2.51
CA TYR A 149 -7.71 -1.99 -2.85
C TYR A 149 -6.89 -1.19 -1.85
N ILE A 150 -7.41 -0.05 -1.35
CA ILE A 150 -6.76 0.73 -0.29
C ILE A 150 -6.61 -0.13 0.97
N GLN A 151 -7.65 -0.86 1.39
CA GLN A 151 -7.55 -1.79 2.53
C GLN A 151 -6.50 -2.88 2.30
N PHE A 152 -6.43 -3.43 1.08
CA PHE A 152 -5.38 -4.37 0.69
C PHE A 152 -3.97 -3.75 0.81
N LEU A 153 -3.79 -2.50 0.37
CA LEU A 153 -2.53 -1.77 0.49
C LEU A 153 -2.14 -1.46 1.93
N ASP A 154 -3.11 -1.05 2.76
CA ASP A 154 -2.92 -0.83 4.20
C ASP A 154 -2.42 -2.12 4.87
N ASN A 155 -3.02 -3.27 4.55
CA ASN A 155 -2.57 -4.57 5.04
C ASN A 155 -1.14 -4.91 4.57
N LYS A 156 -0.76 -4.57 3.32
CA LYS A 156 0.62 -4.77 2.84
C LYS A 156 1.62 -3.86 3.55
N SER A 157 1.23 -2.62 3.88
CA SER A 157 2.07 -1.69 4.64
C SER A 157 2.38 -2.22 6.04
N PHE A 158 1.40 -2.89 6.65
CA PHE A 158 1.52 -3.55 7.94
C PHE A 158 2.47 -4.77 7.87
N ILE A 159 2.26 -5.68 6.91
CA ILE A 159 3.08 -6.90 6.76
C ILE A 159 4.55 -6.58 6.45
N ASN A 160 4.83 -5.59 5.60
CA ASN A 160 6.21 -5.20 5.28
C ASN A 160 6.95 -4.62 6.48
N SER A 161 6.23 -4.05 7.44
CA SER A 161 6.79 -3.55 8.71
C SER A 161 7.12 -4.68 9.69
N GLN A 162 6.61 -5.90 9.47
CA GLN A 162 6.79 -7.08 10.33
C GLN A 162 7.87 -8.07 9.86
N SER A 163 8.49 -7.91 8.68
CA SER A 163 9.38 -8.94 8.08
C SER A 163 10.81 -9.06 8.66
N LYS A 164 11.04 -8.67 9.92
CA LYS A 164 12.25 -9.05 10.68
C LYS A 164 11.91 -9.85 11.96
N GLN A 165 11.32 -11.04 11.77
CA GLN A 165 11.33 -12.23 12.66
C GLN A 165 10.84 -12.12 14.13
N PRO A 166 10.55 -13.23 14.86
CA PRO A 166 9.19 -13.60 15.25
C PRO A 166 8.90 -13.52 16.76
N GLU A 167 7.66 -13.15 17.13
CA GLU A 167 6.73 -13.92 17.97
C GLU A 167 5.49 -13.06 18.27
N ALA A 168 4.36 -13.74 18.43
CA ALA A 168 3.02 -13.17 18.45
C ALA A 168 2.81 -12.12 19.56
N VAL A 169 2.39 -10.93 19.15
CA VAL A 169 1.55 -10.04 19.97
C VAL A 169 0.50 -9.44 19.04
N GLU A 170 -0.76 -9.51 19.46
CA GLU A 170 -1.95 -9.16 18.71
C GLU A 170 -1.92 -7.74 18.08
N PRO A 171 -2.61 -7.53 16.95
CA PRO A 171 -2.59 -6.27 16.22
C PRO A 171 -3.37 -5.20 16.97
N ILE A 172 -2.75 -4.04 17.21
CA ILE A 172 -3.49 -2.84 17.65
C ILE A 172 -3.44 -1.76 16.57
N GLU A 173 -4.60 -1.23 16.22
CA GLU A 173 -4.86 -0.19 15.22
C GLU A 173 -4.05 1.11 15.47
N ILE A 174 -3.02 1.39 14.66
CA ILE A 174 -2.20 2.61 14.77
C ILE A 174 -2.75 3.75 13.90
N LYS A 175 -4.06 4.03 13.95
CA LYS A 175 -4.60 5.26 13.33
C LYS A 175 -5.09 6.31 14.33
N TYR A 176 -5.20 5.97 15.62
CA TYR A 176 -5.63 6.89 16.69
C TYR A 176 -4.90 6.73 18.04
N GLN A 177 -3.92 5.83 18.13
CA GLN A 177 -3.52 5.25 19.41
C GLN A 177 -2.75 6.19 20.36
N TYR A 178 -2.05 7.20 19.82
CA TYR A 178 -1.16 8.06 20.63
C TYR A 178 -1.62 9.52 20.70
N THR A 179 -2.90 9.78 20.42
CA THR A 179 -3.53 11.11 20.58
C THR A 179 -3.53 11.61 22.02
N HIS A 180 -3.28 10.74 23.00
CA HIS A 180 -3.07 11.12 24.38
C HIS A 180 -1.65 11.65 24.66
N ILE A 181 -0.69 11.42 23.75
CA ILE A 181 0.70 11.88 23.84
C ILE A 181 0.96 13.01 22.85
N PHE A 182 0.64 12.79 21.57
CA PHE A 182 0.95 13.68 20.47
C PHE A 182 -0.27 14.50 20.04
N LYS A 183 -0.05 15.79 19.75
CA LYS A 183 -1.10 16.70 19.28
C LYS A 183 -1.26 16.59 17.76
N GLY A 184 -2.49 16.47 17.28
CA GLY A 184 -2.78 16.41 15.84
C GLY A 184 -2.00 15.30 15.13
N LYS A 185 -1.27 15.64 14.06
CA LYS A 185 -0.44 14.71 13.28
C LYS A 185 1.01 14.62 13.76
N SER A 186 1.32 15.12 14.95
CA SER A 186 2.71 15.24 15.43
C SER A 186 3.42 13.90 15.63
N PHE A 187 2.68 12.80 15.76
CA PHE A 187 3.28 11.46 15.78
C PHE A 187 4.05 11.15 14.49
N GLU A 188 3.61 11.67 13.34
CA GLU A 188 4.34 11.48 12.07
C GLU A 188 5.72 12.15 12.11
N ILE A 189 5.84 13.29 12.81
CA ILE A 189 7.11 14.00 13.01
C ILE A 189 8.02 13.18 13.94
N TRP A 190 7.46 12.62 15.02
CA TRP A 190 8.18 11.71 15.90
C TRP A 190 8.73 10.51 15.12
N GLN A 191 7.90 9.83 14.35
CA GLN A 191 8.31 8.64 13.61
C GLN A 191 9.39 8.95 12.57
N ARG A 192 9.28 10.09 11.86
CA ARG A 192 10.33 10.53 10.92
C ARG A 192 11.66 10.80 11.62
N MET A 193 11.64 11.47 12.78
CA MET A 193 12.87 11.65 13.56
C MET A 193 13.44 10.33 14.06
N PHE A 194 12.57 9.41 14.50
CA PHE A 194 12.97 8.09 14.98
C PHE A 194 13.73 7.32 13.88
N ASP A 195 13.21 7.37 12.65
CA ASP A 195 13.80 6.73 11.49
C ASP A 195 15.11 7.43 11.06
N GLU A 196 15.11 8.77 10.94
CA GLU A 196 16.27 9.56 10.50
C GLU A 196 17.45 9.51 11.49
N PHE A 197 17.16 9.53 12.79
CA PHE A 197 18.18 9.38 13.83
C PHE A 197 18.61 7.94 14.04
N LYS A 198 17.98 6.97 13.36
CA LYS A 198 18.27 5.54 13.45
C LYS A 198 18.25 5.09 14.91
N ILE A 199 17.16 5.39 15.60
CA ILE A 199 17.03 5.15 17.04
C ILE A 199 17.18 3.65 17.35
N THR A 200 18.04 3.37 18.31
CA THR A 200 18.27 2.06 18.90
C THR A 200 18.20 2.19 20.42
N LYS A 201 18.27 1.06 21.15
CA LYS A 201 18.37 1.06 22.62
C LYS A 201 19.51 1.93 23.18
N SER A 202 20.56 2.17 22.40
CA SER A 202 21.71 3.02 22.76
C SER A 202 21.57 4.50 22.38
N SER A 203 20.53 4.89 21.65
CA SER A 203 20.36 6.25 21.10
C SER A 203 19.78 7.24 22.13
N ARG A 204 20.20 7.17 23.39
CA ARG A 204 19.62 7.95 24.50
C ARG A 204 19.60 9.45 24.21
N THR A 205 20.72 10.00 23.73
CA THR A 205 20.84 11.44 23.46
C THR A 205 19.93 11.93 22.34
N ASP A 206 19.59 11.05 21.39
CA ASP A 206 18.70 11.38 20.29
C ASP A 206 17.24 11.38 20.77
N ILE A 207 16.86 10.41 21.61
CA ILE A 207 15.55 10.36 22.27
C ILE A 207 15.35 11.56 23.19
N ASP A 208 16.36 11.88 24.00
CA ASP A 208 16.36 13.07 24.87
C ASP A 208 16.06 14.33 24.03
N PHE A 209 16.75 14.47 22.88
CA PHE A 209 16.53 15.59 21.97
C PHE A 209 15.12 15.60 21.36
N MET A 210 14.67 14.47 20.80
CA MET A 210 13.37 14.33 20.14
C MET A 210 12.21 14.74 21.05
N PHE A 211 12.22 14.25 22.29
CA PHE A 211 11.18 14.59 23.26
C PHE A 211 11.20 16.09 23.60
N GLN A 212 12.39 16.65 23.84
CA GLN A 212 12.51 18.05 24.25
C GLN A 212 12.15 19.02 23.12
N ILE A 213 12.54 18.74 21.87
CA ILE A 213 12.19 19.62 20.75
C ILE A 213 10.70 19.57 20.44
N MET A 214 10.06 18.41 20.53
CA MET A 214 8.62 18.30 20.32
C MET A 214 7.82 18.93 21.45
N LYS A 215 8.30 18.87 22.69
CA LYS A 215 7.69 19.58 23.81
C LYS A 215 7.85 21.09 23.65
N TYR A 216 9.02 21.56 23.21
CA TYR A 216 9.30 22.96 22.92
C TYR A 216 8.37 23.53 21.82
N ASP A 217 8.14 22.78 20.75
CA ASP A 217 7.28 23.17 19.62
C ASP A 217 5.79 22.87 19.86
N ASN A 218 5.40 22.53 21.09
CA ASN A 218 4.00 22.29 21.47
C ASN A 218 3.34 21.15 20.66
N LEU A 219 4.11 20.10 20.32
CA LEU A 219 3.68 18.94 19.54
C LEU A 219 3.28 17.74 20.42
N ILE A 220 3.63 17.79 21.71
CA ILE A 220 3.28 16.81 22.75
C ILE A 220 2.45 17.52 23.82
N TYR A 221 1.50 16.82 24.48
CA TYR A 221 0.75 17.40 25.59
C TYR A 221 1.63 17.69 26.81
N ASP A 222 1.39 18.81 27.51
CA ASP A 222 2.28 19.30 28.57
C ASP A 222 2.38 18.35 29.77
N ASN A 223 1.31 17.60 30.03
CA ASN A 223 1.21 16.57 31.07
C ASN A 223 2.05 15.33 30.79
N ILE A 224 2.58 15.15 29.57
CA ILE A 224 3.48 14.04 29.25
C ILE A 224 4.88 14.39 29.76
N GLY A 225 5.34 13.63 30.76
CA GLY A 225 6.66 13.72 31.35
C GLY A 225 7.67 12.77 30.71
N LEU A 226 8.90 12.84 31.22
CA LEU A 226 10.02 12.00 30.78
C LEU A 226 9.77 10.49 31.01
N ILE A 227 9.08 10.16 32.10
CA ILE A 227 8.75 8.77 32.43
C ILE A 227 7.66 8.25 31.49
N ASP A 228 6.64 9.07 31.22
CA ASP A 228 5.53 8.69 30.33
C ASP A 228 6.03 8.38 28.93
N ILE A 229 6.87 9.25 28.36
CA ILE A 229 7.44 9.01 27.02
C ILE A 229 8.40 7.80 27.01
N GLN A 230 9.17 7.59 28.09
CA GLN A 230 10.05 6.44 28.20
C GLN A 230 9.26 5.12 28.20
N ASN A 231 8.22 5.04 29.03
CA ASN A 231 7.36 3.87 29.13
C ASN A 231 6.67 3.61 27.79
N TRP A 232 6.12 4.66 27.17
CA TRP A 232 5.49 4.56 25.87
C TRP A 232 6.46 4.07 24.78
N ILE A 233 7.69 4.59 24.71
CA ILE A 233 8.71 4.12 23.76
C ILE A 233 9.00 2.63 24.00
N ASN A 234 9.16 2.24 25.27
CA ASN A 234 9.48 0.86 25.60
C ASN A 234 8.37 -0.11 25.19
N GLU A 235 7.11 0.26 25.42
CA GLU A 235 5.93 -0.52 25.05
C GLU A 235 5.76 -0.57 23.52
N THR A 236 5.84 0.59 22.87
CA THR A 236 5.49 0.75 21.44
C THR A 236 6.57 0.18 20.53
N TYR A 237 7.85 0.38 20.85
CA TYR A 237 8.96 -0.09 20.04
C TYR A 237 9.60 -1.37 20.59
N GLN A 238 9.01 -1.98 21.63
CA GLN A 238 9.49 -3.20 22.28
C GLN A 238 11.00 -3.16 22.58
N MET A 239 11.48 -2.00 23.04
CA MET A 239 12.89 -1.78 23.38
C MET A 239 13.01 -1.30 24.83
N THR A 240 14.22 -1.37 25.38
CA THR A 240 14.51 -0.77 26.68
C THR A 240 15.45 0.39 26.45
N VAL A 241 14.90 1.61 26.48
CA VAL A 241 15.72 2.82 26.43
C VAL A 241 16.14 3.20 27.85
N GLU A 242 17.38 3.65 27.98
CA GLU A 242 17.86 4.23 29.23
C GLU A 242 17.04 5.47 29.61
N LYS A 243 17.09 5.84 30.90
CA LYS A 243 16.37 7.01 31.46
C LYS A 243 16.47 8.24 30.55
N VAL A 244 15.32 8.70 30.05
CA VAL A 244 15.21 9.93 29.25
C VAL A 244 15.47 11.13 30.18
N LYS A 245 16.28 12.07 29.72
CA LYS A 245 16.71 13.25 30.48
C LYS A 245 16.35 14.54 29.75
N TYR A 246 16.32 15.61 30.53
CA TYR A 246 16.28 16.96 29.96
C TYR A 246 17.56 17.23 29.17
N THR A 247 17.39 17.82 27.99
CA THR A 247 18.44 18.41 27.17
C THR A 247 17.90 19.69 26.56
N ASN A 248 18.75 20.70 26.40
CA ASN A 248 18.35 21.93 25.70
C ASN A 248 18.46 21.69 24.17
N PRO A 249 17.34 21.68 23.42
CA PRO A 249 17.37 21.43 21.97
C PRO A 249 18.20 22.46 21.20
N ASN A 250 18.29 23.68 21.71
CA ASN A 250 18.99 24.80 21.10
C ASN A 250 20.47 24.89 21.51
N SER A 251 20.98 23.92 22.27
CA SER A 251 22.40 23.89 22.64
C SER A 251 23.30 23.57 21.44
N LYS A 252 24.55 24.07 21.48
CA LYS A 252 25.53 23.89 20.39
C LYS A 252 25.76 22.41 20.03
N SER A 253 25.71 21.51 21.03
CA SER A 253 25.86 20.06 20.83
C SER A 253 24.68 19.40 20.08
N ASN A 254 23.55 20.09 19.97
CA ASN A 254 22.34 19.60 19.30
C ASN A 254 22.09 20.22 17.93
N LEU A 255 22.94 21.14 17.45
CA LEU A 255 22.74 21.84 16.18
C LEU A 255 22.48 20.90 14.99
N LYS A 256 23.21 19.78 14.89
CA LYS A 256 22.98 18.78 13.83
C LYS A 256 21.58 18.15 13.91
N ARG A 257 21.12 17.82 15.12
CA ARG A 257 19.79 17.26 15.35
C ARG A 257 18.71 18.29 15.06
N LEU A 258 18.94 19.53 15.46
CA LEU A 258 18.04 20.66 15.19
C LEU A 258 17.92 20.94 13.69
N SER A 259 19.02 20.92 12.94
CA SER A 259 18.97 21.05 11.47
C SER A 259 18.17 19.91 10.84
N THR A 260 18.35 18.69 11.31
CA THR A 260 17.60 17.52 10.80
C THR A 260 16.12 17.64 11.14
N TYR A 261 15.79 18.01 12.38
CA TYR A 261 14.43 18.28 12.82
C TYR A 261 13.75 19.36 11.98
N ASN A 262 14.43 20.47 11.72
CA ASN A 262 13.88 21.56 10.92
C ASN A 262 13.57 21.12 9.49
N LEU A 263 14.35 20.19 8.90
CA LEU A 263 14.04 19.60 7.58
C LEU A 263 12.80 18.68 7.63
N ILE A 264 12.63 17.95 8.74
CA ILE A 264 11.47 17.07 8.95
C ILE A 264 10.19 17.89 9.19
N ASN A 265 10.31 18.99 9.93
CA ASN A 265 9.21 19.84 10.40
C ASN A 265 8.84 20.99 9.43
N ILE A 266 9.32 20.95 8.18
CA ILE A 266 8.90 21.93 7.17
C ILE A 266 7.42 21.67 6.84
N LYS A 267 6.59 22.69 7.09
CA LYS A 267 5.15 22.71 6.80
C LYS A 267 4.84 22.65 5.30
#